data_AF-A0A2D4J1A2-F1
#
_entry.id   AF-A0A2D4J1A2-F1
#
_cell.length_a   1.000
_cell.length_b   1.000
_cell.length_c   1.000
_cell.angle_alpha   90.00
_cell.angle_beta   90.00
_cell.angle_gamma   90.00
#
_symmetry.space_group_name_H-M   'P 1'
#
loop_
_entity.id
_entity.type
_entity.pdbx_description
1 polymer ?
#
loop_
_entity_poly.entity_id
_entity_poly.type
_entity_poly.pdbx_seq_one_letter_code
_entity_poly.pdbx_strand_id
1 'polypeptide(L)'
;MKVMGGYDFPGSNSNIDLHALTGWIPERIAMHSDNQTFNKDSSFRMLYQRFHKGDVLITTATGVMTDEEGEHWGLVPTHAYAVLDIREYKGLRFLQLKNPWSHLRWKGRYSENDIKSWTPELQKYLNFDPRTAQKIDNGIFWIAWEDLYKYYDVIYLSWNPGLFKESTCIHSTWDAKQGPVKDAYSLANNPQYRLEVQCPQGGAAVWILLSRHITDKDDFAHNREFITMVVYKTDGKKIYYPADPPPYVDGIRINSPHYLTKITLTSPGTHTFTLVVSQYEKQNTIHYTLRVYSACKFTFSKIPTPYAVSKRVVLL
;
A
#
# COMPACT_ATOMS: atom_id res chain seq x y z
N MET A 1 9.49 -18.71 3.82
CA MET A 1 9.31 -19.63 4.98
C MET A 1 10.61 -19.89 5.73
N LYS A 2 11.62 -20.55 5.17
CA LYS A 2 12.90 -20.79 5.89
C LYS A 2 13.56 -19.50 6.41
N VAL A 3 13.54 -18.44 5.61
CA VAL A 3 14.05 -17.11 5.99
C VAL A 3 13.18 -16.42 7.07
N MET A 4 11.93 -16.84 7.24
CA MET A 4 10.96 -16.29 8.21
C MET A 4 10.82 -17.18 9.46
N GLY A 5 11.82 -18.01 9.76
CA GLY A 5 11.82 -18.84 10.98
C GLY A 5 10.93 -20.08 10.93
N GLY A 6 10.56 -20.58 9.74
CA GLY A 6 9.90 -21.87 9.56
C GLY A 6 8.51 -21.79 8.92
N TYR A 7 7.71 -22.85 9.11
CA TYR A 7 6.34 -22.95 8.59
C TYR A 7 5.28 -22.39 9.53
N ASP A 8 5.60 -22.17 10.82
CA ASP A 8 4.79 -21.41 11.78
C ASP A 8 4.85 -19.90 11.50
N PHE A 9 4.57 -19.52 10.25
CA PHE A 9 4.54 -18.14 9.82
C PHE A 9 3.18 -17.56 10.19
N PRO A 10 3.13 -16.44 10.93
CA PRO A 10 1.87 -15.76 11.19
C PRO A 10 1.31 -15.26 9.84
N GLY A 11 -0.02 -15.18 9.72
CA GLY A 11 -0.66 -14.68 8.51
C GLY A 11 -0.06 -13.35 8.04
N SER A 12 0.06 -13.17 6.72
CA SER A 12 0.69 -12.00 6.10
C SER A 12 -0.27 -11.28 5.17
N ASN A 13 0.04 -10.01 4.89
CA ASN A 13 -0.64 -9.26 3.85
C ASN A 13 0.01 -9.57 2.50
N SER A 14 -0.79 -9.73 1.46
CA SER A 14 -0.31 -10.06 0.11
C SER A 14 0.72 -9.07 -0.44
N ASN A 15 0.67 -7.79 -0.06
CA ASN A 15 1.64 -6.79 -0.47
C ASN A 15 3.06 -7.04 0.08
N ILE A 16 3.18 -7.58 1.30
CA ILE A 16 4.46 -7.95 1.91
C ILE A 16 5.04 -9.14 1.15
N ASP A 17 4.21 -10.16 0.91
CA ASP A 17 4.64 -11.39 0.25
C ASP A 17 5.03 -11.13 -1.20
N LEU A 18 4.21 -10.38 -1.95
CA LEU A 18 4.52 -10.00 -3.32
C LEU A 18 5.77 -9.12 -3.39
N HIS A 19 5.97 -8.20 -2.45
CA HIS A 19 7.20 -7.41 -2.40
C HIS A 19 8.43 -8.30 -2.17
N ALA A 20 8.35 -9.26 -1.24
CA ALA A 20 9.43 -10.19 -0.97
C ALA A 20 9.74 -11.11 -2.17
N LEU A 21 8.73 -11.52 -2.93
CA LEU A 21 8.88 -12.42 -4.08
C LEU A 21 9.34 -11.72 -5.36
N THR A 22 8.95 -10.46 -5.57
CA THR A 22 9.11 -9.78 -6.86
C THR A 22 9.99 -8.53 -6.79
N GLY A 23 10.18 -7.96 -5.60
CA GLY A 23 10.77 -6.63 -5.42
C GLY A 23 9.88 -5.47 -5.89
N TRP A 24 8.63 -5.74 -6.29
CA TRP A 24 7.70 -4.72 -6.78
C TRP A 24 7.16 -3.83 -5.67
N ILE A 25 6.78 -2.60 -5.99
CA ILE A 25 6.50 -1.55 -5.02
C ILE A 25 5.12 -1.78 -4.39
N PRO A 26 5.02 -2.05 -3.07
CA PRO A 26 3.74 -2.33 -2.44
C PRO A 26 2.94 -1.05 -2.17
N GLU A 27 1.64 -1.11 -2.38
CA GLU A 27 0.67 -0.09 -1.99
C GLU A 27 -0.59 -0.74 -1.43
N ARG A 28 -1.26 -0.04 -0.51
CA ARG A 28 -2.54 -0.41 0.06
C ARG A 28 -3.57 0.67 -0.23
N ILE A 29 -4.72 0.28 -0.78
CA ILE A 29 -5.89 1.14 -0.94
C ILE A 29 -7.00 0.60 -0.04
N ALA A 30 -7.37 1.36 0.98
CA ALA A 30 -8.53 1.03 1.83
C ALA A 30 -9.82 1.44 1.13
N MET A 31 -10.81 0.54 1.10
CA MET A 31 -12.11 0.71 0.45
C MET A 31 -13.24 1.02 1.44
N HIS A 32 -12.96 1.22 2.73
CA HIS A 32 -13.99 1.51 3.72
C HIS A 32 -14.80 2.78 3.38
N SER A 33 -16.08 2.77 3.74
CA SER A 33 -17.04 3.82 3.38
C SER A 33 -16.80 5.18 4.04
N ASP A 34 -16.04 5.22 5.12
CA ASP A 34 -15.57 6.43 5.80
C ASP A 34 -14.32 7.03 5.13
N ASN A 35 -13.68 6.31 4.20
CA ASN A 35 -12.53 6.82 3.47
C ASN A 35 -12.95 7.81 2.37
N GLN A 36 -13.05 9.09 2.73
CA GLN A 36 -13.39 10.19 1.81
C GLN A 36 -12.42 10.33 0.61
N THR A 37 -11.25 9.70 0.66
CA THR A 37 -10.25 9.77 -0.42
C THR A 37 -10.46 8.72 -1.51
N PHE A 38 -11.26 7.68 -1.27
CA PHE A 38 -11.48 6.62 -2.25
C PHE A 38 -12.53 7.02 -3.29
N ASN A 39 -12.10 7.18 -4.54
CA ASN A 39 -12.99 7.41 -5.67
C ASN A 39 -13.14 6.14 -6.51
N LYS A 40 -14.36 5.58 -6.54
CA LYS A 40 -14.67 4.32 -7.22
C LYS A 40 -14.34 4.33 -8.71
N ASP A 41 -14.61 5.43 -9.40
CA ASP A 41 -14.46 5.50 -10.85
C ASP A 41 -12.98 5.64 -11.25
N SER A 42 -12.27 6.58 -10.64
CA SER A 42 -10.84 6.78 -10.92
C SER A 42 -10.01 5.55 -10.52
N SER A 43 -10.37 4.90 -9.41
CA SER A 43 -9.71 3.68 -8.96
C SER A 43 -9.91 2.54 -9.96
N PHE A 44 -11.15 2.28 -10.40
CA PHE A 44 -11.38 1.24 -11.42
C PHE A 44 -10.62 1.52 -12.71
N ARG A 45 -10.67 2.76 -13.22
CA ARG A 45 -9.96 3.15 -14.45
C ARG A 45 -8.45 2.97 -14.31
N MET A 46 -7.90 3.34 -13.16
CA MET A 46 -6.48 3.14 -12.86
C MET A 46 -6.13 1.65 -12.84
N LEU A 47 -6.91 0.81 -12.15
CA LEU A 47 -6.69 -0.64 -12.06
C LEU A 47 -6.77 -1.27 -13.44
N TYR A 48 -7.84 -1.00 -14.19
CA TYR A 48 -8.06 -1.52 -15.53
C TYR A 48 -6.88 -1.20 -16.45
N GLN A 49 -6.48 0.08 -16.54
CA GLN A 49 -5.39 0.49 -17.42
C GLN A 49 -4.04 -0.10 -17.04
N ARG A 50 -3.71 -0.13 -15.75
CA ARG A 50 -2.40 -0.57 -15.26
C ARG A 50 -2.27 -2.09 -15.28
N PHE A 51 -3.34 -2.80 -14.98
CA PHE A 51 -3.39 -4.26 -15.06
C PHE A 51 -3.09 -4.74 -16.49
N HIS A 52 -3.79 -4.19 -17.49
CA HIS A 52 -3.61 -4.60 -18.90
C HIS A 52 -2.27 -4.19 -19.50
N LYS A 53 -1.59 -3.19 -18.92
CA LYS A 53 -0.22 -2.84 -19.30
C LYS A 53 0.84 -3.75 -18.68
N GLY A 54 0.47 -4.61 -17.72
CA GLY A 54 1.43 -5.38 -16.93
C GLY A 54 2.21 -4.51 -15.93
N ASP A 55 1.67 -3.35 -15.58
CA ASP A 55 2.32 -2.39 -14.67
C ASP A 55 2.10 -2.74 -13.19
N VAL A 56 1.12 -3.60 -12.89
CA VAL A 56 0.68 -3.86 -11.52
C VAL A 56 0.13 -5.28 -11.35
N LEU A 57 0.46 -5.92 -10.24
CA LEU A 57 -0.21 -7.11 -9.72
C LEU A 57 -1.22 -6.67 -8.65
N ILE A 58 -2.40 -7.29 -8.65
CA ILE A 58 -3.52 -6.85 -7.83
C ILE A 58 -4.07 -8.03 -7.03
N THR A 59 -4.29 -7.81 -5.75
CA THR A 59 -5.06 -8.71 -4.87
C THR A 59 -6.06 -7.88 -4.07
N THR A 60 -7.15 -8.50 -3.65
CA THR A 60 -8.18 -7.88 -2.81
C THR A 60 -8.37 -8.71 -1.56
N ALA A 61 -8.65 -8.06 -0.42
CA ALA A 61 -8.92 -8.76 0.82
C ALA A 61 -10.27 -8.38 1.41
N THR A 62 -10.97 -9.40 1.88
CA THR A 62 -12.22 -9.26 2.64
C THR A 62 -11.94 -8.73 4.04
N GLY A 63 -12.94 -8.06 4.60
CA GLY A 63 -12.93 -7.56 5.96
C GLY A 63 -13.27 -8.61 7.01
N VAL A 64 -13.49 -8.12 8.23
CA VAL A 64 -14.17 -8.89 9.27
C VAL A 64 -15.63 -9.07 8.86
N MET A 65 -16.08 -10.32 8.80
CA MET A 65 -17.48 -10.70 8.61
C MET A 65 -17.75 -11.96 9.42
N THR A 66 -19.03 -12.23 9.69
CA THR A 66 -19.43 -13.48 10.37
C THR A 66 -19.26 -14.68 9.45
N ASP A 67 -19.11 -15.87 10.02
CA ASP A 67 -19.04 -17.11 9.23
C ASP A 67 -20.34 -17.33 8.44
N GLU A 68 -21.49 -16.93 9.00
CA GLU A 68 -22.79 -16.99 8.31
C GLU A 68 -22.84 -16.06 7.10
N GLU A 69 -22.34 -14.82 7.22
CA GLU A 69 -22.24 -13.88 6.09
C GLU A 69 -21.28 -14.40 5.02
N GLY A 70 -20.14 -14.94 5.44
CA GLY A 70 -19.15 -15.55 4.55
C GLY A 70 -19.74 -16.73 3.78
N GLU A 71 -20.44 -17.64 4.46
CA GLU A 71 -21.11 -18.77 3.82
C GLU A 71 -22.23 -18.30 2.87
N HIS A 72 -23.01 -17.30 3.29
CA HIS A 72 -24.11 -16.76 2.48
C HIS A 72 -23.63 -16.17 1.16
N TRP A 73 -22.56 -15.38 1.19
CA TRP A 73 -22.00 -14.72 0.01
C TRP A 73 -20.92 -15.52 -0.71
N GLY A 74 -20.46 -16.63 -0.13
CA GLY A 74 -19.36 -17.43 -0.68
C GLY A 74 -18.01 -16.71 -0.59
N LEU A 75 -17.76 -16.04 0.53
CA LEU A 75 -16.55 -15.29 0.84
C LEU A 75 -15.95 -15.80 2.15
N VAL A 76 -14.64 -15.70 2.29
CA VAL A 76 -13.93 -16.05 3.53
C VAL A 76 -13.63 -14.76 4.27
N PRO A 77 -13.88 -14.64 5.59
CA PRO A 77 -13.48 -13.49 6.37
C PRO A 77 -11.95 -13.27 6.37
N THR A 78 -11.50 -12.01 6.35
CA THR A 78 -10.07 -11.65 6.48
C THR A 78 -9.12 -12.39 5.53
N HIS A 79 -9.56 -12.62 4.28
CA HIS A 79 -8.88 -13.48 3.32
C HIS A 79 -8.54 -12.76 2.02
N ALA A 80 -7.41 -13.12 1.43
CA ALA A 80 -6.91 -12.50 0.20
C ALA A 80 -7.29 -13.32 -1.05
N TYR A 81 -7.69 -12.60 -2.09
CA TYR A 81 -8.07 -13.12 -3.40
C TYR A 81 -7.18 -12.49 -4.47
N ALA A 82 -6.72 -13.29 -5.44
CA ALA A 82 -5.95 -12.77 -6.57
C ALA A 82 -6.89 -12.21 -7.65
N VAL A 83 -6.57 -11.05 -8.22
CA VAL A 83 -7.28 -10.52 -9.40
C VAL A 83 -6.63 -11.10 -10.66
N LEU A 84 -7.41 -11.86 -11.42
CA LEU A 84 -6.96 -12.53 -12.65
C LEU A 84 -7.29 -11.75 -13.92
N ASP A 85 -8.35 -10.94 -13.91
CA ASP A 85 -8.75 -10.11 -15.05
C ASP A 85 -9.65 -8.95 -14.58
N ILE A 86 -9.73 -7.88 -15.36
CA ILE A 86 -10.59 -6.72 -15.13
C ILE A 86 -11.30 -6.38 -16.45
N ARG A 87 -12.63 -6.25 -16.44
CA ARG A 87 -13.39 -6.06 -17.69
C ARG A 87 -14.46 -4.99 -17.54
N GLU A 88 -14.78 -4.35 -18.65
CA GLU A 88 -15.89 -3.40 -18.74
C GLU A 88 -16.78 -3.75 -19.94
N TYR A 89 -18.07 -3.93 -19.68
CA TYR A 89 -19.06 -4.29 -20.70
C TYR A 89 -20.33 -3.46 -20.55
N LYS A 90 -20.62 -2.62 -21.55
CA LYS A 90 -21.82 -1.75 -21.57
C LYS A 90 -21.99 -0.92 -20.28
N GLY A 91 -20.90 -0.39 -19.74
CA GLY A 91 -20.88 0.40 -18.49
C GLY A 91 -20.88 -0.43 -17.20
N LEU A 92 -21.00 -1.76 -17.28
CA LEU A 92 -20.80 -2.66 -16.16
C LEU A 92 -19.32 -3.00 -16.02
N ARG A 93 -18.83 -3.03 -14.78
CA ARG A 93 -17.42 -3.17 -14.43
C ARG A 93 -17.23 -4.44 -13.60
N PHE A 94 -16.27 -5.27 -13.98
CA PHE A 94 -16.07 -6.61 -13.43
C PHE A 94 -14.62 -6.88 -13.07
N LEU A 95 -14.41 -7.66 -12.03
CA LEU A 95 -13.13 -8.26 -11.68
C LEU A 95 -13.30 -9.77 -11.64
N GLN A 96 -12.36 -10.50 -12.23
CA GLN A 96 -12.25 -11.94 -12.05
C GLN A 96 -11.32 -12.19 -10.88
N LEU A 97 -11.83 -12.84 -9.84
CA LEU A 97 -11.07 -13.16 -8.65
C LEU A 97 -10.80 -14.66 -8.57
N LYS A 98 -9.69 -15.02 -7.92
CA LYS A 98 -9.36 -16.39 -7.54
C LYS A 98 -9.19 -16.52 -6.04
N ASN A 99 -9.97 -17.40 -5.43
CA ASN A 99 -9.72 -17.93 -4.10
C ASN A 99 -8.47 -18.85 -4.16
N PRO A 100 -7.40 -18.57 -3.39
CA PRO A 100 -6.22 -19.42 -3.31
C PRO A 100 -6.52 -20.86 -2.89
N TRP A 101 -7.57 -21.08 -2.07
CA TRP A 101 -8.00 -22.42 -1.66
C TRP A 101 -8.59 -23.25 -2.81
N SER A 102 -8.81 -22.62 -3.97
CA SER A 102 -9.32 -23.25 -5.20
C SER A 102 -10.68 -23.91 -5.03
N HIS A 103 -11.46 -23.44 -4.06
CA HIS A 103 -12.88 -23.73 -3.85
C HIS A 103 -13.53 -22.49 -3.21
N LEU A 104 -14.85 -22.52 -3.03
CA LEU A 104 -15.68 -21.45 -2.45
C LEU A 104 -15.65 -20.18 -3.29
N ARG A 105 -16.68 -20.03 -4.13
CA ARG A 105 -16.90 -18.87 -5.01
C ARG A 105 -17.99 -17.95 -4.49
N TRP A 106 -17.91 -16.71 -4.95
CA TRP A 106 -18.97 -15.71 -4.84
C TRP A 106 -20.34 -16.25 -5.24
N LYS A 107 -21.32 -16.12 -4.35
CA LYS A 107 -22.71 -16.60 -4.51
C LYS A 107 -23.70 -15.48 -4.90
N GLY A 108 -23.26 -14.23 -5.01
CA GLY A 108 -24.11 -13.10 -5.37
C GLY A 108 -24.31 -12.93 -6.87
N ARG A 109 -24.49 -11.67 -7.31
CA ARG A 109 -24.71 -11.36 -8.73
C ARG A 109 -23.53 -11.79 -9.58
N TYR A 110 -23.82 -12.35 -10.76
CA TYR A 110 -22.83 -12.93 -11.67
C TYR A 110 -22.09 -14.14 -11.08
N SER A 111 -22.66 -14.82 -10.08
CA SER A 111 -22.23 -16.16 -9.69
C SER A 111 -22.67 -17.22 -10.70
N GLU A 112 -22.19 -18.45 -10.55
CA GLU A 112 -22.63 -19.59 -11.34
C GLU A 112 -24.12 -19.95 -11.14
N ASN A 113 -24.72 -19.53 -10.01
CA ASN A 113 -26.13 -19.81 -9.67
C ASN A 113 -27.07 -18.63 -10.02
N ASP A 114 -26.53 -17.49 -10.47
CA ASP A 114 -27.32 -16.32 -10.83
C ASP A 114 -27.95 -16.47 -12.22
N ILE A 115 -29.21 -16.89 -12.26
CA ILE A 115 -29.97 -17.04 -13.51
C ILE A 115 -30.50 -15.73 -14.10
N LYS A 116 -30.38 -14.59 -13.38
CA LYS A 116 -31.03 -13.33 -13.77
C LYS A 116 -30.05 -12.35 -14.42
N SER A 117 -28.85 -12.20 -13.89
CA SER A 117 -27.94 -11.14 -14.36
C SER A 117 -27.12 -11.55 -15.58
N TRP A 118 -26.95 -12.86 -15.83
CA TRP A 118 -26.19 -13.34 -16.98
C TRP A 118 -27.01 -13.27 -18.28
N THR A 119 -26.49 -12.56 -19.28
CA THR A 119 -26.97 -12.65 -20.67
C THR A 119 -25.99 -13.48 -21.52
N PRO A 120 -26.45 -14.12 -22.62
CA PRO A 120 -25.57 -14.87 -23.51
C PRO A 120 -24.39 -14.04 -24.05
N GLU A 121 -24.60 -12.75 -24.33
CA GLU A 121 -23.55 -11.87 -24.81
C GLU A 121 -22.51 -11.58 -23.72
N LEU A 122 -22.96 -11.38 -22.47
CA LEU A 122 -22.05 -11.14 -21.35
C LEU A 122 -21.23 -12.39 -21.02
N GLN A 123 -21.85 -13.58 -21.02
CA GLN A 123 -21.17 -14.86 -20.84
C GLN A 123 -20.07 -15.06 -21.89
N LYS A 124 -20.39 -14.79 -23.16
CA LYS A 124 -19.42 -14.85 -24.26
C LYS A 124 -18.29 -13.84 -24.07
N TYR A 125 -18.61 -12.61 -23.68
CA TYR A 125 -17.62 -11.54 -23.48
C TYR A 125 -16.65 -11.82 -22.32
N LEU A 126 -17.17 -12.31 -21.18
CA LEU A 126 -16.37 -12.65 -20.00
C LEU A 126 -15.80 -14.08 -20.05
N ASN A 127 -16.01 -14.80 -21.16
CA ASN A 127 -15.61 -16.19 -21.34
C ASN A 127 -16.00 -17.07 -20.14
N PHE A 128 -17.26 -16.96 -19.69
CA PHE A 128 -17.77 -17.65 -18.51
C PHE A 128 -19.03 -18.44 -18.84
N ASP A 129 -19.01 -19.74 -18.54
CA ASP A 129 -20.17 -20.63 -18.62
C ASP A 129 -20.62 -21.05 -17.21
N PRO A 130 -21.75 -20.52 -16.71
CA PRO A 130 -22.29 -20.87 -15.41
C PRO A 130 -22.56 -22.38 -15.25
N ARG A 131 -22.98 -23.08 -16.31
CA ARG A 131 -23.33 -24.51 -16.23
C ARG A 131 -22.11 -25.38 -16.01
N THR A 132 -21.01 -25.04 -16.67
CA THR A 132 -19.72 -25.71 -16.45
C THR A 132 -19.15 -25.34 -15.09
N ALA A 133 -19.25 -24.07 -14.69
CA ALA A 133 -18.82 -23.61 -13.38
C ALA A 133 -19.53 -24.35 -12.24
N GLN A 134 -20.83 -24.63 -12.33
CA GLN A 134 -21.57 -25.40 -11.31
C GLN A 134 -21.04 -26.83 -11.10
N LYS A 135 -20.36 -27.43 -12.09
CA LYS A 135 -19.86 -28.81 -11.99
C LYS A 135 -18.50 -28.91 -11.31
N ILE A 136 -17.65 -27.89 -11.48
CA ILE A 136 -16.28 -27.87 -10.96
C ILE A 136 -16.04 -26.51 -10.31
N ASP A 137 -15.83 -26.55 -9.00
CA ASP A 137 -15.36 -25.39 -8.26
C ASP A 137 -13.83 -25.35 -8.29
N ASN A 138 -13.29 -24.29 -8.88
CA ASN A 138 -11.86 -23.99 -8.95
C ASN A 138 -11.50 -22.69 -8.21
N GLY A 139 -12.47 -22.12 -7.47
CA GLY A 139 -12.36 -20.87 -6.75
C GLY A 139 -12.28 -19.62 -7.63
N ILE A 140 -12.50 -19.71 -8.95
CA ILE A 140 -12.47 -18.56 -9.87
C ILE A 140 -13.90 -18.07 -10.13
N PHE A 141 -14.13 -16.78 -9.97
CA PHE A 141 -15.44 -16.17 -10.18
C PHE A 141 -15.34 -14.73 -10.65
N TRP A 142 -16.41 -14.23 -11.28
CA TRP A 142 -16.58 -12.82 -11.60
C TRP A 142 -17.38 -12.13 -10.50
N ILE A 143 -16.98 -10.91 -10.13
CA ILE A 143 -17.72 -10.04 -9.22
C ILE A 143 -17.86 -8.65 -9.86
N ALA A 144 -19.01 -8.01 -9.65
CA ALA A 144 -19.21 -6.63 -10.08
C ALA A 144 -18.35 -5.69 -9.22
N TRP A 145 -17.81 -4.63 -9.82
CA TRP A 145 -17.02 -3.62 -9.10
C TRP A 145 -17.76 -3.01 -7.91
N GLU A 146 -19.07 -2.80 -8.06
CA GLU A 146 -19.91 -2.27 -7.00
C GLU A 146 -20.08 -3.25 -5.83
N ASP A 147 -20.07 -4.56 -6.11
CA ASP A 147 -20.16 -5.59 -5.08
C ASP A 147 -18.80 -5.78 -4.40
N LEU A 148 -17.68 -5.69 -5.14
CA LEU A 148 -16.34 -5.72 -4.54
C LEU A 148 -16.20 -4.69 -3.42
N TYR A 149 -16.56 -3.44 -3.68
CA TYR A 149 -16.52 -2.36 -2.69
C TYR A 149 -17.38 -2.64 -1.45
N LYS A 150 -18.46 -3.41 -1.60
CA LYS A 150 -19.37 -3.70 -0.49
C LYS A 150 -18.82 -4.77 0.46
N TYR A 151 -18.07 -5.74 -0.06
CA TYR A 151 -17.66 -6.92 0.70
C TYR A 151 -16.15 -7.03 0.95
N TYR A 152 -15.34 -6.18 0.30
CA TYR A 152 -13.89 -6.15 0.45
C TYR A 152 -13.45 -4.84 1.09
N ASP A 153 -12.48 -4.93 1.99
CA ASP A 153 -11.97 -3.78 2.73
C ASP A 153 -10.74 -3.16 2.07
N VAL A 154 -9.96 -3.95 1.32
CA VAL A 154 -8.63 -3.52 0.88
C VAL A 154 -8.30 -4.05 -0.51
N ILE A 155 -7.69 -3.19 -1.33
CA ILE A 155 -6.95 -3.58 -2.52
C ILE A 155 -5.46 -3.42 -2.24
N TYR A 156 -4.71 -4.48 -2.45
CA TYR A 156 -3.26 -4.45 -2.41
C TYR A 156 -2.71 -4.42 -3.83
N LEU A 157 -1.83 -3.46 -4.08
CA LEU A 157 -1.18 -3.27 -5.36
C LEU A 157 0.32 -3.55 -5.19
N SER A 158 0.89 -4.26 -6.15
CA SER A 158 2.32 -4.42 -6.29
C SER A 158 2.69 -3.83 -7.64
N TRP A 159 3.41 -2.71 -7.65
CA TRP A 159 3.71 -1.96 -8.87
C TRP A 159 5.07 -2.32 -9.44
N ASN A 160 5.13 -2.48 -10.76
CA ASN A 160 6.37 -2.72 -11.47
C ASN A 160 7.33 -1.53 -11.28
N PRO A 161 8.52 -1.72 -10.69
CA PRO A 161 9.49 -0.63 -10.51
C PRO A 161 10.02 -0.10 -11.85
N GLY A 162 9.90 -0.87 -12.94
CA GLY A 162 10.22 -0.44 -14.31
C GLY A 162 9.37 0.73 -14.82
N LEU A 163 8.33 1.15 -14.08
CA LEU A 163 7.61 2.40 -14.31
C LEU A 163 8.49 3.65 -14.12
N PHE A 164 9.61 3.52 -13.40
CA PHE A 164 10.48 4.64 -13.05
C PHE A 164 11.85 4.49 -13.70
N LYS A 165 12.40 5.61 -14.17
CA LYS A 165 13.71 5.67 -14.81
C LYS A 165 14.83 5.78 -13.79
N GLU A 166 14.55 6.47 -12.69
CA GLU A 166 15.52 6.79 -11.65
C GLU A 166 15.07 6.17 -10.33
N SER A 167 15.98 5.47 -9.65
CA SER A 167 15.75 5.02 -8.28
C SER A 167 17.06 5.02 -7.48
N THR A 168 16.97 5.42 -6.23
CA THR A 168 18.05 5.29 -5.26
C THR A 168 17.48 5.05 -3.87
N CYS A 169 18.30 4.55 -2.96
CA CYS A 169 17.87 4.30 -1.59
C CYS A 169 18.94 4.64 -0.57
N ILE A 170 18.49 4.96 0.65
CA ILE A 170 19.35 5.08 1.83
C ILE A 170 18.87 4.06 2.85
N HIS A 171 19.80 3.24 3.32
CA HIS A 171 19.61 2.38 4.49
C HIS A 171 20.03 3.15 5.74
N SER A 172 19.24 3.06 6.81
CA SER A 172 19.53 3.76 8.05
C SER A 172 18.93 3.03 9.25
N THR A 173 19.36 3.45 10.43
CA THR A 173 18.86 2.96 11.71
C THR A 173 18.34 4.14 12.52
N TRP A 174 17.23 3.95 13.22
CA TRP A 174 16.71 4.91 14.19
C TRP A 174 16.70 4.27 15.57
N ASP A 175 17.59 4.77 16.44
CA ASP A 175 17.81 4.23 17.79
C ASP A 175 16.64 4.56 18.72
N ALA A 176 16.12 3.55 19.43
CA ALA A 176 15.08 3.69 20.45
C ALA A 176 15.42 4.71 21.55
N LYS A 177 16.71 4.93 21.83
CA LYS A 177 17.16 5.83 22.91
C LYS A 177 17.19 7.31 22.53
N GLN A 178 17.06 7.65 21.24
CA GLN A 178 17.20 9.04 20.76
C GLN A 178 15.87 9.80 20.65
N GLY A 179 15.69 10.86 21.45
CA GLY A 179 14.48 11.68 21.40
C GLY A 179 13.28 11.05 22.12
N PRO A 180 12.10 11.67 22.02
CA PRO A 180 10.92 11.22 22.76
C PRO A 180 10.36 9.90 22.20
N VAL A 181 9.62 9.17 23.03
CA VAL A 181 8.86 7.97 22.61
C VAL A 181 7.78 8.33 21.60
N LYS A 182 7.10 9.47 21.82
CA LYS A 182 6.09 10.04 20.92
C LYS A 182 6.65 11.29 20.28
N ASP A 183 6.61 11.37 18.97
CA ASP A 183 7.07 12.52 18.21
C ASP A 183 5.99 13.61 18.03
N ALA A 184 4.89 13.53 18.80
CA ALA A 184 3.74 14.44 18.78
C ALA A 184 4.10 15.91 19.08
N TYR A 185 5.19 16.17 19.78
CA TYR A 185 5.62 17.53 20.16
C TYR A 185 6.93 17.95 19.49
N SER A 186 7.75 17.01 19.02
CA SER A 186 9.03 17.32 18.39
C SER A 186 9.50 16.25 17.41
N LEU A 187 9.94 16.68 16.24
CA LEU A 187 10.56 15.86 15.18
C LEU A 187 12.07 16.03 15.10
N ALA A 188 12.69 16.79 16.02
CA ALA A 188 14.10 17.17 15.95
C ALA A 188 15.06 15.97 15.91
N ASN A 189 14.66 14.86 16.55
CA ASN A 189 15.44 13.63 16.66
C ASN A 189 15.02 12.56 15.64
N ASN A 190 13.94 12.81 14.90
CA ASN A 190 13.52 11.90 13.84
C ASN A 190 14.53 11.93 12.69
N PRO A 191 14.75 10.81 11.99
CA PRO A 191 15.53 10.83 10.76
C PRO A 191 14.85 11.69 9.70
N GLN A 192 15.60 12.63 9.12
CA GLN A 192 15.10 13.52 8.09
C GLN A 192 15.98 13.49 6.85
N TYR A 193 15.37 13.70 5.70
CA TYR A 193 16.01 13.63 4.39
C TYR A 193 15.57 14.77 3.51
N ARG A 194 16.50 15.26 2.70
CA ARG A 194 16.23 16.25 1.65
C ARG A 194 16.00 15.52 0.35
N LEU A 195 14.90 15.83 -0.33
CA LEU A 195 14.59 15.34 -1.65
C LEU A 195 14.34 16.52 -2.58
N GLU A 196 15.20 16.70 -3.57
CA GLU A 196 15.04 17.74 -4.58
C GLU A 196 14.77 17.09 -5.94
N VAL A 197 13.67 17.49 -6.59
CA VAL A 197 13.15 16.87 -7.81
C VAL A 197 13.13 17.91 -8.92
N GLN A 198 13.63 17.54 -10.09
CA GLN A 198 13.58 18.38 -11.29
C GLN A 198 12.33 18.01 -12.10
N CYS A 199 11.26 18.79 -11.95
CA CYS A 199 9.98 18.55 -12.60
C CYS A 199 9.98 19.11 -14.04
N PRO A 200 9.68 18.30 -15.06
CA PRO A 200 9.55 18.77 -16.45
C PRO A 200 8.21 19.48 -16.68
N GLN A 201 8.05 20.10 -17.87
CA GLN A 201 6.82 20.83 -18.26
C GLN A 201 5.54 19.97 -18.21
N GLY A 202 5.64 18.66 -18.44
CA GLY A 202 4.51 17.72 -18.37
C GLY A 202 4.16 17.22 -16.97
N GLY A 203 4.83 17.72 -15.92
CA GLY A 203 4.70 17.22 -14.55
C GLY A 203 5.54 15.97 -14.27
N ALA A 204 5.55 15.54 -13.01
CA ALA A 204 6.26 14.35 -12.57
C ALA A 204 5.53 13.66 -11.41
N ALA A 205 5.75 12.36 -11.27
CA ALA A 205 5.37 11.60 -10.09
C ALA A 205 6.63 11.05 -9.41
N VAL A 206 6.71 11.25 -8.09
CA VAL A 206 7.81 10.75 -7.26
C VAL A 206 7.23 9.92 -6.14
N TRP A 207 7.72 8.70 -6.01
CA TRP A 207 7.26 7.75 -5.02
C TRP A 207 8.37 7.47 -4.02
N ILE A 208 8.02 7.46 -2.74
CA ILE A 208 8.95 7.24 -1.64
C ILE A 208 8.45 6.04 -0.85
N LEU A 209 9.20 4.94 -0.90
CA LEU A 209 8.91 3.72 -0.17
C LEU A 209 9.77 3.68 1.10
N LEU A 210 9.13 3.78 2.25
CA LEU A 210 9.71 3.44 3.54
C LEU A 210 9.50 1.94 3.78
N SER A 211 10.59 1.20 3.95
CA SER A 211 10.56 -0.23 4.26
C SER A 211 11.33 -0.51 5.54
N ARG A 212 10.61 -0.84 6.61
CA ARG A 212 11.17 -1.34 7.86
C ARG A 212 11.70 -2.75 7.65
N HIS A 213 12.90 -3.00 8.15
CA HIS A 213 13.50 -4.32 8.15
C HIS A 213 12.99 -5.09 9.35
N ILE A 214 12.50 -6.29 9.07
CA ILE A 214 12.01 -7.21 10.09
C ILE A 214 13.09 -8.27 10.26
N THR A 215 13.77 -8.23 11.40
CA THR A 215 14.90 -9.13 11.72
C THR A 215 14.51 -10.18 12.75
N ASP A 216 13.31 -10.09 13.33
CA ASP A 216 12.79 -10.97 14.34
C ASP A 216 11.37 -11.44 14.00
N LYS A 217 11.08 -12.72 14.30
CA LYS A 217 9.80 -13.35 13.95
C LYS A 217 8.66 -12.88 14.85
N ASP A 218 8.93 -12.62 16.13
CA ASP A 218 7.91 -12.17 17.07
C ASP A 218 7.50 -10.72 16.78
N ASP A 219 8.45 -9.90 16.34
CA ASP A 219 8.18 -8.58 15.77
C ASP A 219 7.29 -8.67 14.53
N PHE A 220 7.53 -9.62 13.60
CA PHE A 220 6.63 -9.84 12.47
C PHE A 220 5.21 -10.24 12.92
N ALA A 221 5.11 -11.18 13.87
CA ALA A 221 3.84 -11.76 14.30
C ALA A 221 2.92 -10.76 15.02
N HIS A 222 3.49 -9.88 15.85
CA HIS A 222 2.72 -8.93 16.64
C HIS A 222 2.69 -7.53 16.02
N ASN A 223 3.71 -7.19 15.24
CA ASN A 223 3.96 -5.92 14.56
C ASN A 223 3.41 -4.69 15.31
N ARG A 224 4.09 -4.34 16.41
CA ARG A 224 3.70 -3.23 17.29
C ARG A 224 4.21 -1.86 16.80
N GLU A 225 5.08 -1.86 15.79
CA GLU A 225 5.71 -0.66 15.28
C GLU A 225 4.87 -0.03 14.16
N PHE A 226 4.24 1.10 14.47
CA PHE A 226 3.49 1.89 13.50
C PHE A 226 4.40 2.95 12.89
N ILE A 227 4.75 2.78 11.62
CA ILE A 227 5.63 3.69 10.89
C ILE A 227 4.85 4.56 9.90
N THR A 228 5.40 5.72 9.58
CA THR A 228 4.89 6.60 8.52
C THR A 228 6.00 7.47 7.94
N MET A 229 5.66 8.19 6.87
CA MET A 229 6.44 9.24 6.28
C MET A 229 5.63 10.54 6.29
N VAL A 230 6.22 11.59 6.86
CA VAL A 230 5.67 12.95 6.82
C VAL A 230 6.51 13.78 5.85
N VAL A 231 5.84 14.54 4.98
CA VAL A 231 6.51 15.36 3.95
C VAL A 231 6.21 16.83 4.20
N TYR A 232 7.25 17.65 4.12
CA TYR A 232 7.16 19.11 4.23
C TYR A 232 7.76 19.80 3.00
N LYS A 233 7.26 21.00 2.68
CA LYS A 233 7.82 21.90 1.67
C LYS A 233 8.61 23.01 2.34
N THR A 234 9.79 22.68 2.86
CA THR A 234 10.67 23.61 3.60
C THR A 234 12.05 23.76 2.98
N ASP A 235 12.16 23.54 1.68
CA ASP A 235 13.42 23.62 0.92
C ASP A 235 14.55 22.72 1.45
N GLY A 236 14.18 21.61 2.11
CA GLY A 236 15.14 20.68 2.70
C GLY A 236 15.65 21.11 4.08
N LYS A 237 15.02 22.10 4.72
CA LYS A 237 15.35 22.52 6.08
C LYS A 237 14.81 21.50 7.09
N LYS A 238 15.60 21.26 8.13
CA LYS A 238 15.24 20.38 9.25
C LYS A 238 13.98 20.88 9.96
N ILE A 239 13.05 19.97 10.21
CA ILE A 239 11.78 20.21 10.92
C ILE A 239 11.98 19.92 12.40
N TYR A 240 11.49 20.82 13.26
CA TYR A 240 11.56 20.65 14.71
C TYR A 240 10.19 20.38 15.31
N TYR A 241 9.15 21.04 14.80
CA TYR A 241 7.80 20.97 15.31
C TYR A 241 6.87 20.36 14.26
N PRO A 242 6.04 19.35 14.62
CA PRO A 242 5.17 18.69 13.64
C PRO A 242 4.19 19.61 12.91
N ALA A 243 3.70 20.63 13.60
CA ALA A 243 2.64 21.51 13.13
C ALA A 243 3.13 22.84 12.54
N ASP A 244 4.44 23.13 12.60
CA ASP A 244 5.00 24.39 12.11
C ASP A 244 6.27 24.18 11.26
N PRO A 245 6.18 24.31 9.92
CA PRO A 245 4.96 24.55 9.16
C PRO A 245 4.05 23.31 9.13
N PRO A 246 2.77 23.42 8.72
CA PRO A 246 1.92 22.25 8.56
C PRO A 246 2.48 21.28 7.50
N PRO A 247 2.31 19.96 7.69
CA PRO A 247 2.81 18.97 6.76
C PRO A 247 2.11 19.08 5.39
N TYR A 248 2.88 18.90 4.33
CA TYR A 248 2.36 18.77 2.97
C TYR A 248 1.69 17.41 2.74
N VAL A 249 2.28 16.35 3.32
CA VAL A 249 1.66 15.03 3.45
C VAL A 249 1.86 14.56 4.88
N ASP A 250 0.78 14.33 5.60
CA ASP A 250 0.80 13.64 6.91
C ASP A 250 0.36 12.20 6.71
N GLY A 251 1.35 11.31 6.64
CA GLY A 251 1.06 9.91 6.35
C GLY A 251 0.37 9.20 7.51
N ILE A 252 -0.60 8.34 7.20
CA ILE A 252 -1.27 7.51 8.21
C ILE A 252 -0.24 6.53 8.79
N ARG A 253 -0.18 6.46 10.12
CA ARG A 253 0.68 5.50 10.82
C ARG A 253 0.09 4.11 10.70
N ILE A 254 0.81 3.19 10.08
CA ILE A 254 0.35 1.81 9.86
C ILE A 254 1.33 0.79 10.42
N ASN A 255 0.80 -0.33 10.91
CA ASN A 255 1.56 -1.50 11.33
C ASN A 255 1.86 -2.42 10.14
N SER A 256 2.45 -1.87 9.09
CA SER A 256 2.97 -2.61 7.93
C SER A 256 4.45 -2.27 7.79
N PRO A 257 5.31 -3.24 7.41
CA PRO A 257 6.73 -2.95 7.16
C PRO A 257 6.92 -1.95 6.02
N HIS A 258 5.94 -1.81 5.13
CA HIS A 258 6.03 -0.94 3.96
C HIS A 258 5.00 0.18 4.02
N TYR A 259 5.47 1.41 3.85
CA TYR A 259 4.66 2.61 3.69
C TYR A 259 5.09 3.35 2.41
N LEU A 260 4.13 3.59 1.50
CA LEU A 260 4.37 4.26 0.23
C LEU A 260 3.78 5.67 0.27
N THR A 261 4.62 6.68 0.08
CA THR A 261 4.21 8.06 -0.16
C THR A 261 4.30 8.38 -1.64
N LYS A 262 3.26 8.99 -2.22
CA LYS A 262 3.25 9.45 -3.61
C LYS A 262 3.12 10.96 -3.66
N ILE A 263 4.00 11.62 -4.40
CA ILE A 263 3.98 13.06 -4.65
C ILE A 263 3.77 13.29 -6.14
N THR A 264 2.74 14.06 -6.48
CA THR A 264 2.46 14.48 -7.86
C THR A 264 2.84 15.95 -8.01
N LEU A 265 3.69 16.25 -8.99
CA LEU A 265 4.15 17.59 -9.33
C LEU A 265 3.50 18.01 -10.65
N THR A 266 2.80 19.15 -10.63
CA THR A 266 2.10 19.69 -11.80
C THR A 266 2.77 20.91 -12.40
N SER A 267 3.66 21.58 -11.66
CA SER A 267 4.42 22.73 -12.17
C SER A 267 5.87 22.36 -12.48
N PRO A 268 6.41 22.84 -13.62
CA PRO A 268 7.82 22.64 -13.95
C PRO A 268 8.76 23.37 -12.98
N GLY A 269 9.99 22.89 -12.91
CA GLY A 269 11.06 23.49 -12.12
C GLY A 269 11.54 22.59 -10.99
N THR A 270 12.35 23.17 -10.10
CA THR A 270 12.93 22.47 -8.96
C THR A 270 11.97 22.49 -7.78
N HIS A 271 11.64 21.31 -7.25
CA HIS A 271 10.82 21.14 -6.05
C HIS A 271 11.64 20.47 -4.96
N THR A 272 11.76 21.10 -3.79
CA THR A 272 12.52 20.56 -2.68
C THR A 272 11.61 20.22 -1.50
N PHE A 273 11.75 19.00 -0.99
CA PHE A 273 11.00 18.46 0.12
C PHE A 273 11.92 18.07 1.28
N THR A 274 11.36 18.15 2.48
CA THR A 274 11.92 17.51 3.68
C THR A 274 11.05 16.31 4.02
N LEU A 275 11.65 15.13 4.01
CA LEU A 275 11.02 13.86 4.35
C LEU A 275 11.39 13.51 5.80
N VAL A 276 10.40 13.19 6.62
CA VAL A 276 10.58 12.82 8.03
C VAL A 276 10.04 11.41 8.24
N VAL A 277 10.93 10.50 8.66
CA VAL A 277 10.50 9.18 9.14
C VAL A 277 9.89 9.37 10.52
N SER A 278 8.67 8.89 10.73
CA SER A 278 7.90 9.08 11.97
C SER A 278 7.28 7.76 12.44
N GLN A 279 7.01 7.68 13.73
CA GLN A 279 6.39 6.54 14.40
C GLN A 279 5.28 7.00 15.35
N TYR A 280 4.31 6.13 15.66
CA TYR A 280 3.32 6.42 16.70
C TYR A 280 3.93 6.39 18.11
N GLU A 281 4.59 5.28 18.44
CA GLU A 281 5.31 5.05 19.69
C GLU A 281 6.60 4.31 19.40
N LYS A 282 7.74 4.94 19.66
CA LYS A 282 9.03 4.33 19.46
C LYS A 282 9.38 3.44 20.65
N GLN A 283 9.22 2.13 20.48
CA GLN A 283 9.54 1.14 21.50
C GLN A 283 10.90 0.48 21.23
N ASN A 284 11.21 0.23 19.96
CA ASN A 284 12.44 -0.47 19.54
C ASN A 284 13.27 0.33 18.55
N THR A 285 14.55 -0.06 18.44
CA THR A 285 15.42 0.45 17.38
C THR A 285 14.94 -0.13 16.07
N ILE A 286 14.63 0.72 15.10
CA ILE A 286 14.20 0.25 13.77
C ILE A 286 15.34 0.40 12.77
N HIS A 287 15.51 -0.64 11.95
CA HIS A 287 16.31 -0.59 10.73
C HIS A 287 15.37 -0.41 9.55
N TYR A 288 15.72 0.45 8.60
CA TYR A 288 14.85 0.71 7.47
C TYR A 288 15.62 1.13 6.21
N THR A 289 14.92 1.02 5.10
CA THR A 289 15.31 1.57 3.80
C THR A 289 14.32 2.64 3.39
N LEU A 290 14.83 3.79 2.98
CA LEU A 290 14.06 4.80 2.31
C LEU A 290 14.47 4.82 0.84
N ARG A 291 13.57 4.41 -0.05
CA ARG A 291 13.82 4.31 -1.49
C ARG A 291 12.95 5.31 -2.23
N VAL A 292 13.57 6.06 -3.12
CA VAL A 292 12.89 7.02 -4.01
C VAL A 292 12.82 6.41 -5.41
N TYR A 293 11.66 6.57 -6.05
CA TYR A 293 11.42 6.21 -7.45
C TYR A 293 10.89 7.45 -8.17
N SER A 294 11.46 7.75 -9.33
CA SER A 294 11.10 8.95 -10.09
C SER A 294 11.20 8.72 -11.59
N ALA A 295 10.30 9.38 -12.34
CA ALA A 295 10.39 9.45 -13.80
C ALA A 295 11.37 10.55 -14.28
N CYS A 296 11.81 11.42 -13.37
CA CYS A 296 12.73 12.52 -13.64
C CYS A 296 13.91 12.56 -12.66
N LYS A 297 14.93 13.35 -12.99
CA LYS A 297 16.13 13.49 -12.16
C LYS A 297 15.80 14.07 -10.78
N PHE A 298 16.48 13.57 -9.76
CA PHE A 298 16.36 14.06 -8.39
C PHE A 298 17.68 13.92 -7.64
N THR A 299 17.83 14.66 -6.55
CA THR A 299 18.88 14.43 -5.55
C THR A 299 18.23 14.07 -4.22
N PHE A 300 18.84 13.12 -3.50
CA PHE A 300 18.30 12.57 -2.27
C PHE A 300 19.42 12.35 -1.26
N SER A 301 19.31 12.97 -0.09
CA SER A 301 20.35 12.92 0.93
C SER A 301 19.78 13.00 2.34
N LYS A 302 20.54 12.53 3.32
CA LYS A 302 20.19 12.66 4.74
C LYS A 302 20.45 14.10 5.20
N ILE A 303 19.53 14.68 5.97
CA ILE A 303 19.74 15.97 6.63
C ILE A 303 20.56 15.71 7.90
N PRO A 304 21.78 16.27 8.03
CA PRO A 304 22.60 16.06 9.22
C PRO A 304 21.98 16.74 10.44
N THR A 305 22.26 16.22 11.62
CA THR A 305 21.95 16.93 12.86
C THR A 305 22.93 18.08 13.02
N PRO A 306 22.47 19.35 13.06
CA PRO A 306 23.37 20.50 13.09
C PRO A 306 24.07 20.68 14.44
N TYR A 307 23.55 20.06 15.51
CA TYR A 307 24.11 20.18 16.85
C TYR A 307 24.99 18.99 17.19
N ALA A 308 26.30 19.22 17.28
CA ALA A 308 27.29 18.21 17.68
C ALA A 308 27.47 18.10 19.20
N VAL A 309 26.84 18.99 19.99
CA VAL A 309 27.06 19.11 21.43
C VAL A 309 25.72 19.15 22.16
N SER A 310 25.54 18.26 23.15
CA SER A 310 24.39 18.27 24.06
C SER A 310 24.83 18.66 25.48
N LYS A 311 24.16 19.63 26.10
CA LYS A 311 24.38 20.00 27.51
C LYS A 311 23.08 19.78 28.29
N ARG A 312 23.15 18.96 29.34
CA ARG A 312 22.01 18.74 30.26
C ARG A 312 21.93 19.94 31.21
N VAL A 313 20.79 20.65 31.18
CA VAL A 313 20.49 21.71 32.15
C VAL A 313 19.58 21.09 33.21
N VAL A 314 20.02 21.09 34.47
CA VAL A 314 19.18 20.71 35.61
C VAL A 314 18.49 21.99 36.06
N LEU A 315 17.17 22.04 35.93
CA LEU A 315 16.37 23.13 36.49
C LEU A 315 16.26 22.89 38.00
N LEU A 316 16.68 23.89 38.78
CA LEU A 316 16.66 23.89 40.25
C LEU A 316 15.25 24.00 40.81
#